data_AF-A0A5S3VAW0-F1
#
_entry.id   AF-A0A5S3VAW0-F1
#
_cell.length_a   1.000
_cell.length_b   1.000
_cell.length_c   1.000
_cell.angle_alpha   90.00
_cell.angle_beta   90.00
_cell.angle_gamma   90.00
#
_symmetry.space_group_name_H-M   'P 1'
#
loop_
_entity.id
_entity.type
_entity.pdbx_description
1 polymer ?
#
loop_
_entity_poly.entity_id
_entity_poly.type
_entity_poly.pdbx_seq_one_letter_code
_entity_poly.pdbx_strand_id
1 'polypeptide(L)' 'MLAKLEYFQSIKKPDSVIALDIDHLKRINDKFGHDVGDQVIRTLAELMQSSAREQDVICRTGGRVCHMLA' A
#
# COMPACT_ATOMS: atom_id res chain seq x y z
N MET A 1 -11.83 -4.20 4.36
CA MET A 1 -10.51 -4.74 4.79
C MET A 1 -10.68 -6.02 5.58
N LEU A 2 -11.23 -5.98 6.79
CA LEU A 2 -11.41 -7.16 7.66
C LEU A 2 -12.15 -8.32 6.97
N ALA A 3 -13.29 -8.06 6.33
CA ALA A 3 -14.03 -9.09 5.59
C ALA A 3 -13.25 -9.74 4.44
N LYS A 4 -12.31 -9.02 3.81
CA LYS A 4 -11.49 -9.55 2.71
C LYS A 4 -10.32 -10.37 3.27
N LEU A 5 -9.78 -10.00 4.43
CA LEU A 5 -8.81 -10.80 5.19
C LEU A 5 -9.43 -12.11 5.72
N GLU A 6 -10.65 -12.06 6.24
CA GLU A 6 -11.40 -13.25 6.65
C GLU A 6 -11.69 -14.17 5.47
N TYR A 7 -12.01 -13.59 4.30
CA TYR A 7 -12.13 -14.35 3.06
C TYR A 7 -10.82 -15.09 2.73
N PHE A 8 -9.69 -14.39 2.66
CA PHE A 8 -8.37 -15.01 2.40
C PHE A 8 -8.00 -16.09 3.42
N GLN A 9 -8.33 -15.91 4.70
CA GLN A 9 -8.12 -16.96 5.71
C GLN A 9 -9.02 -18.20 5.52
N SER A 10 -10.20 -18.03 4.91
CA SER A 10 -11.16 -19.12 4.70
C SER A 10 -10.84 -19.98 3.48
N ILE A 11 -10.25 -19.38 2.44
CA ILE A 11 -9.70 -20.10 1.28
C ILE A 11 -8.31 -20.60 1.69
N LYS A 12 -8.15 -21.91 1.91
CA LYS A 12 -6.86 -22.55 2.22
C LYS A 12 -5.88 -22.53 1.03
N LYS A 13 -5.66 -21.37 0.41
CA LYS A 13 -4.66 -21.13 -0.61
C LYS A 13 -3.47 -20.37 0.00
N PRO A 14 -2.26 -20.58 -0.53
CA PRO A 14 -1.12 -19.78 -0.14
C PRO A 14 -1.31 -18.35 -0.66
N ASP A 15 -1.37 -17.38 0.25
CA ASP A 15 -1.35 -15.96 -0.06
C ASP A 15 0.02 -15.36 0.24
N SER A 16 0.43 -14.35 -0.53
CA SER A 16 1.67 -13.59 -0.29
C SER A 16 1.40 -12.19 0.24
N VAL A 17 2.35 -11.61 0.97
CA VAL A 17 2.28 -10.23 1.49
C VAL A 17 3.51 -9.43 1.04
N ILE A 18 3.27 -8.20 0.56
CA ILE A 18 4.32 -7.24 0.21
C ILE A 18 4.22 -5.99 1.11
N ALA A 19 5.26 -5.70 1.88
CA ALA A 19 5.37 -4.45 2.64
C ALA A 19 6.27 -3.46 1.89
N LEU A 20 5.80 -2.23 1.68
CA LEU A 20 6.51 -1.19 0.93
C LEU A 20 6.75 0.05 1.80
N ASP A 21 7.95 0.59 1.75
CA ASP A 21 8.29 1.85 2.40
C ASP A 21 8.75 2.86 1.36
N ILE A 22 8.35 4.12 1.50
CA ILE A 22 8.82 5.19 0.61
C ILE A 22 10.13 5.69 1.19
N ASP A 23 11.23 5.29 0.55
CA ASP A 23 12.57 5.74 0.93
C ASP A 23 12.64 7.27 0.99
N HIS A 24 13.19 7.78 2.09
CA HIS A 24 13.45 9.20 2.31
C HIS A 24 12.21 10.12 2.24
N LEU A 25 10.99 9.61 2.44
CA LEU A 25 9.79 10.46 2.46
C LEU A 25 9.90 11.63 3.45
N LYS A 26 10.52 11.42 4.61
CA LYS A 26 10.81 12.50 5.57
C LYS A 26 11.66 13.62 4.95
N ARG A 27 12.70 13.27 4.18
CA ARG A 27 13.56 14.25 3.51
C ARG A 27 12.80 15.06 2.46
N ILE A 28 11.83 14.43 1.79
CA ILE A 28 10.94 15.12 0.85
C ILE A 28 10.05 16.10 1.61
N ASN A 29 9.43 15.67 2.71
CA ASN A 29 8.60 16.53 3.55
C ASN A 29 9.39 17.72 4.11
N ASP A 30 10.60 17.47 4.61
CA ASP A 30 11.45 18.49 5.20
C ASP A 30 11.92 19.52 4.15
N LYS A 31 12.10 19.11 2.89
CA LYS A 31 12.59 19.98 1.81
C LYS A 31 11.48 20.70 1.03
N PHE A 32 10.33 20.07 0.86
CA PHE A 32 9.28 20.51 -0.05
C PHE A 32 7.90 20.68 0.61
N GLY A 33 7.78 20.37 1.90
CA GLY A 33 6.53 20.42 2.65
C GLY A 33 5.72 19.12 2.57
N HIS A 34 4.79 18.97 3.51
CA HIS A 34 3.94 17.78 3.62
C HIS A 34 3.00 17.58 2.42
N ASP A 35 2.54 18.66 1.79
CA ASP A 35 1.65 18.57 0.62
C ASP A 35 2.31 17.82 -0.54
N VAL A 36 3.62 18.01 -0.73
CA VAL A 36 4.41 17.31 -1.75
C VAL A 36 4.62 15.85 -1.35
N GLY A 37 4.88 15.56 -0.07
CA GLY A 37 4.91 14.20 0.44
C GLY A 37 3.62 13.44 0.20
N ASP A 38 2.48 14.10 0.43
CA ASP A 38 1.16 13.53 0.20
C ASP A 38 0.88 13.30 -1.30
N GLN A 39 1.41 14.14 -2.20
CA GLN A 39 1.38 13.85 -3.63
C GLN A 39 2.19 12.59 -3.97
N VAL A 40 3.40 12.42 -3.42
CA VAL A 40 4.21 11.22 -3.64
C VAL A 40 3.48 9.96 -3.16
N ILE A 41 2.86 10.00 -1.98
CA ILE A 41 2.06 8.86 -1.47
C ILE A 41 0.89 8.55 -2.41
N ARG A 42 0.17 9.56 -2.90
CA ARG A 42 -0.96 9.38 -3.81
C ARG A 42 -0.52 8.77 -5.13
N THR A 43 0.53 9.29 -5.75
CA THR A 43 1.08 8.76 -7.00
C THR A 43 1.52 7.31 -6.84
N LEU A 44 2.16 6.95 -5.73
CA LEU A 44 2.53 5.55 -5.47
C LEU A 44 1.29 4.65 -5.33
N ALA A 45 0.27 5.10 -4.60
CA ALA A 45 -0.96 4.34 -4.43
C ALA A 45 -1.70 4.12 -5.76
N GLU A 46 -1.70 5.10 -6.66
CA GLU A 46 -2.25 4.99 -8.01
C GLU A 46 -1.45 3.98 -8.86
N LEU A 47 -0.12 4.05 -8.82
CA LEU A 47 0.78 3.09 -9.47
C LEU A 47 0.51 1.65 -9.00
N MET A 48 0.42 1.45 -7.69
CA MET A 48 0.10 0.15 -7.11
C MET A 48 -1.27 -0.35 -7.57
N GLN A 49 -2.30 0.51 -7.55
CA GLN A 49 -3.65 0.14 -8.02
C GLN A 49 -3.66 -0.24 -9.50
N SER A 50 -2.93 0.48 -10.35
CA SER A 50 -2.85 0.18 -11.78
C SER A 50 -2.12 -1.13 -12.10
N SER A 51 -1.25 -1.59 -11.19
CA SER A 51 -0.45 -2.81 -11.36
C SER A 51 -1.04 -4.03 -10.63
N ALA A 52 -2.05 -3.82 -9.79
CA ALA A 52 -2.67 -4.85 -8.99
C ALA A 52 -3.78 -5.58 -9.76
N ARG A 53 -3.98 -6.85 -9.44
CA ARG A 53 -5.11 -7.66 -9.94
C ARG A 53 -6.38 -7.28 -9.17
N GLU A 54 -7.54 -7.60 -9.74
CA GLU A 54 -8.85 -7.29 -9.15
C GLU A 54 -9.05 -7.88 -7.74
N GLN A 55 -8.51 -9.07 -7.49
CA GLN A 55 -8.59 -9.72 -6.18
C GLN A 55 -7.63 -9.15 -5.15
N ASP A 56 -6.57 -8.45 -5.58
CA ASP A 56 -5.56 -7.93 -4.68
C ASP A 56 -6.17 -6.86 -3.76
N VAL A 57 -5.54 -6.66 -2.61
CA VAL A 57 -5.97 -5.67 -1.63
C VAL A 57 -4.80 -4.77 -1.32
N ILE A 58 -4.93 -3.51 -1.73
CA ILE A 58 -4.01 -2.43 -1.37
C ILE A 58 -4.57 -1.70 -0.17
N CYS A 59 -3.70 -1.39 0.79
CA CYS A 59 -4.05 -0.67 2.00
C CYS A 59 -3.01 0.39 2.33
N ARG A 60 -3.31 1.22 3.32
CA ARG A 60 -2.33 2.09 3.98
C ARG A 60 -2.38 1.82 5.48
N THR A 61 -1.22 1.56 6.09
CA THR A 61 -1.10 1.37 7.55
C THR A 61 -0.14 2.41 8.10
N GLY A 62 -0.68 3.51 8.62
CA GLY A 62 0.11 4.61 9.20
C GLY A 62 1.05 5.29 8.19
N GLY A 63 2.28 5.55 8.60
CA GLY A 63 3.32 6.23 7.82
C GLY A 63 4.11 5.33 6.84
N ARG A 64 3.76 4.05 6.71
CA ARG A 64 4.40 3.09 5.79
C ARG A 64 3.33 2.46 4.88
N VAL A 65 3.66 2.21 3.62
CA VAL A 65 2.70 1.86 2.55
C VAL A 65 2.42 0.35 2.55
N CYS A 66 1.17 -0.07 2.29
CA CYS A 66 0.66 -1.38 2.73
C CYS A 66 0.13 -2.27 1.59
N HIS A 67 0.59 -3.53 1.69
CA HIS A 67 0.09 -4.86 1.29
C HIS A 67 -0.49 -5.07 -0.12
N MET A 68 -0.13 -6.22 -0.69
CA MET A 68 -0.78 -6.93 -1.78
C MET A 68 -1.02 -8.34 -1.23
N LEU A 69 -2.24 -8.87 -1.35
CA LEU A 69 -2.60 -10.26 -1.03
C LEU A 69 -3.02 -10.91 -2.34
N ALA A 70 -2.24 -11.88 -2.81
CA ALA A 70 -2.48 -12.67 -4.01
C ALA A 70 -2.26 -14.14 -3.72
#